data_AF-A0A1Y5PRS5-F1
#
_entry.id   AF-A0A1Y5PRS5-F1
#
_cell.length_a   1.000
_cell.length_b   1.000
_cell.length_c   1.000
_cell.angle_alpha   90.00
_cell.angle_beta   90.00
_cell.angle_gamma   90.00
#
_symmetry.space_group_name_H-M   'P 1'
#
loop_
_entity.id
_entity.type
_entity.pdbx_description
1 polymer ?
#
loop_
_entity_poly.entity_id
_entity_poly.type
_entity_poly.pdbx_seq_one_letter_code
_entity_poly.pdbx_strand_id
1 'polypeptide(L)'
;MNNPLEQQSLLDHLIREAAFGASAMLADPLEAARLRTPSDCGLTEIERLEHSVLAEDQLLAAALRLTAGPATPFAIEAALQNFFATPPGRLAVEAQRRAAFGPVTGQGLPIGRARETAAEIEGRLDRQGGKAFGDLRTYADLYSDLWCDPRIAAPTIARREMLALVSALNERCAPADMAGRKAARS
;
A
#
# COMPACT_ATOMS: atom_id res chain seq x y z
N MET A 1 -19.95 4.52 2.32
CA MET A 1 -20.32 3.12 2.04
C MET A 1 -19.11 2.52 1.35
N ASN A 2 -18.53 1.47 1.91
CA ASN A 2 -17.42 0.75 1.28
C ASN A 2 -17.95 0.14 -0.02
N ASN A 3 -17.25 0.32 -1.13
CA ASN A 3 -17.56 -0.36 -2.39
C ASN A 3 -16.47 -1.42 -2.64
N PRO A 4 -16.69 -2.69 -2.22
CA PRO A 4 -15.67 -3.74 -2.33
C PRO A 4 -15.16 -3.96 -3.76
N LEU A 5 -15.99 -3.65 -4.77
CA LEU A 5 -15.60 -3.78 -6.18
C LEU A 5 -14.62 -2.68 -6.60
N GLU A 6 -14.78 -1.45 -6.12
CA GLU A 6 -13.84 -0.35 -6.38
C GLU A 6 -12.52 -0.61 -5.67
N GLN A 7 -12.57 -1.06 -4.40
CA GLN A 7 -11.37 -1.43 -3.65
C GLN A 7 -10.61 -2.58 -4.33
N GLN A 8 -11.32 -3.62 -4.78
CA GLN A 8 -10.70 -4.72 -5.53
C GLN A 8 -10.11 -4.23 -6.85
N SER A 9 -10.81 -3.35 -7.58
CA SER A 9 -10.31 -2.78 -8.84
C SER A 9 -9.04 -1.95 -8.64
N LEU A 10 -8.96 -1.17 -7.55
CA LEU A 10 -7.75 -0.46 -7.15
C LEU A 10 -6.63 -1.47 -6.84
N LEU A 11 -6.89 -2.48 -6.02
CA LEU A 11 -5.88 -3.50 -5.69
C LEU A 11 -5.36 -4.23 -6.94
N ASP A 12 -6.24 -4.64 -7.85
CA ASP A 12 -5.86 -5.32 -9.09
C ASP A 12 -5.00 -4.40 -9.99
N HIS A 13 -5.34 -3.12 -10.05
CA HIS A 13 -4.53 -2.13 -10.77
C HIS A 13 -3.13 -2.00 -10.17
N LEU A 14 -3.04 -1.82 -8.84
CA LEU A 14 -1.75 -1.68 -8.15
C LEU A 14 -0.91 -2.96 -8.25
N ILE A 15 -1.53 -4.15 -8.20
CA ILE A 15 -0.85 -5.44 -8.43
C ILE A 15 -0.23 -5.47 -9.83
N ARG A 16 -0.97 -5.02 -10.85
CA ARG A 16 -0.44 -4.95 -12.21
C ARG A 16 0.72 -3.99 -12.31
N GLU A 17 0.61 -2.78 -11.77
CA GLU A 17 1.70 -1.81 -11.76
C GLU A 17 2.95 -2.34 -11.04
N ALA A 18 2.78 -2.97 -9.88
CA ALA A 18 3.85 -3.62 -9.13
C ALA A 18 4.51 -4.75 -9.95
N ALA A 19 3.73 -5.54 -10.69
CA ALA A 19 4.24 -6.60 -11.54
C ALA A 19 5.08 -6.05 -12.71
N PHE A 20 4.63 -4.98 -13.36
CA PHE A 20 5.41 -4.28 -14.39
C PHE A 20 6.71 -3.69 -13.82
N GLY A 21 6.64 -3.01 -12.68
CA GLY A 21 7.80 -2.46 -11.99
C GLY A 21 8.83 -3.54 -11.62
N ALA A 22 8.37 -4.63 -10.98
CA ALA A 22 9.22 -5.74 -10.59
C ALA A 22 9.87 -6.42 -11.80
N SER A 23 9.10 -6.65 -12.87
CA SER A 23 9.64 -7.23 -14.11
C SER A 23 10.76 -6.37 -14.70
N ALA A 24 10.56 -5.04 -14.75
CA ALA A 24 11.58 -4.12 -15.22
C ALA A 24 12.84 -4.14 -14.35
N MET A 25 12.68 -4.15 -13.02
CA MET A 25 13.81 -4.19 -12.07
C MET A 25 14.57 -5.52 -12.08
N LEU A 26 13.89 -6.62 -12.41
CA LEU A 26 14.48 -7.96 -12.48
C LEU A 26 15.00 -8.34 -13.88
N ALA A 27 14.81 -7.48 -14.89
CA ALA A 27 15.19 -7.77 -16.26
C ALA A 27 16.71 -7.92 -16.44
N ASP A 28 17.49 -7.11 -15.73
CA ASP A 28 18.96 -7.21 -15.68
C ASP A 28 19.38 -8.05 -14.45
N PRO A 29 20.08 -9.18 -14.63
CA PRO A 29 20.61 -9.98 -13.54
C PRO A 29 21.50 -9.20 -12.55
N LEU A 30 22.25 -8.19 -13.00
CA LEU A 30 23.09 -7.36 -12.12
C LEU A 30 22.24 -6.47 -11.22
N GLU A 31 21.24 -5.80 -11.78
CA GLU A 31 20.30 -5.00 -11.00
C GLU A 31 19.49 -5.90 -10.05
N ALA A 32 19.02 -7.06 -10.51
CA ALA A 32 18.32 -8.03 -9.68
C ALA A 32 19.15 -8.50 -8.46
N ALA A 33 20.47 -8.65 -8.62
CA ALA A 33 21.37 -8.95 -7.52
C ALA A 33 21.54 -7.76 -6.55
N ARG A 34 21.61 -6.53 -7.08
CA ARG A 34 21.69 -5.30 -6.26
C ARG A 34 20.46 -5.11 -5.39
N LEU A 35 19.26 -5.45 -5.88
CA LEU A 35 18.03 -5.35 -5.07
C LEU A 35 18.09 -6.15 -3.77
N ARG A 36 18.92 -7.20 -3.71
CA ARG A 36 19.09 -8.10 -2.56
C ARG A 36 20.38 -7.86 -1.80
N THR A 37 21.21 -6.93 -2.27
CA THR A 37 22.48 -6.60 -1.63
C THR A 37 22.28 -5.39 -0.74
N PRO A 38 22.64 -5.46 0.55
CA PRO A 38 22.54 -4.31 1.44
C PRO A 38 23.39 -3.14 0.94
N SER A 39 22.81 -1.94 1.01
CA SER A 39 23.52 -0.67 0.79
C SER A 39 24.29 -0.23 2.04
N ASP A 40 24.96 0.92 1.99
CA ASP A 40 25.76 1.47 3.11
C ASP A 40 24.95 1.68 4.41
N CYS A 41 23.63 1.88 4.32
CA CYS A 41 22.76 2.00 5.49
C CYS A 41 22.28 0.65 6.05
N GLY A 42 22.76 -0.47 5.48
CA GLY A 42 22.40 -1.82 5.90
C GLY A 42 21.07 -2.34 5.35
N LEU A 43 20.32 -1.52 4.60
CA LEU A 43 19.06 -1.92 3.97
C LEU A 43 19.27 -2.28 2.49
N THR A 44 18.58 -3.32 2.06
CA THR A 44 18.35 -3.66 0.65
C THR A 44 17.29 -2.74 0.04
N GLU A 45 17.23 -2.64 -1.29
CA GLU A 45 16.18 -1.86 -1.96
C GLU A 45 14.77 -2.41 -1.68
N ILE A 46 14.63 -3.73 -1.55
CA ILE A 46 13.36 -4.36 -1.17
C ILE A 46 12.96 -3.91 0.25
N GLU A 47 13.89 -3.90 1.20
CA GLU A 47 13.60 -3.43 2.57
C GLU A 47 13.26 -1.93 2.59
N ARG A 48 13.89 -1.10 1.75
CA ARG A 48 13.52 0.33 1.64
C ARG A 48 12.07 0.50 1.18
N LEU A 49 11.64 -0.29 0.20
CA LEU A 49 10.24 -0.31 -0.22
C LEU A 49 9.32 -0.80 0.91
N GLU A 50 9.72 -1.82 1.66
CA GLU A 50 8.98 -2.32 2.83
C GLU A 50 8.82 -1.25 3.92
N HIS A 51 9.73 -0.27 4.02
CA HIS A 51 9.62 0.86 4.95
C HIS A 51 8.72 2.00 4.43
N SER A 52 8.38 2.02 3.15
CA SER A 52 7.46 3.02 2.59
C SER A 52 6.04 2.81 3.11
N VAL A 53 5.29 3.90 3.24
CA VAL A 53 3.87 3.84 3.64
C VAL A 53 2.95 3.61 2.43
N LEU A 54 3.47 3.78 1.22
CA LEU A 54 2.70 3.70 -0.02
C LEU A 54 2.33 2.26 -0.36
N ALA A 55 1.06 2.02 -0.69
CA ALA A 55 0.55 0.71 -1.09
C ALA A 55 1.27 0.19 -2.35
N GLU A 56 1.60 1.07 -3.29
CA GLU A 56 2.38 0.82 -4.49
C GLU A 56 3.74 0.18 -4.14
N ASP A 57 4.47 0.78 -3.21
CA ASP A 57 5.80 0.32 -2.81
C ASP A 57 5.71 -1.00 -2.03
N GLN A 58 4.69 -1.17 -1.19
CA GLN A 58 4.44 -2.41 -0.46
C GLN A 58 4.14 -3.59 -1.40
N LEU A 59 3.34 -3.35 -2.45
CA LEU A 59 3.02 -4.36 -3.45
C LEU A 59 4.22 -4.66 -4.35
N LEU A 60 5.02 -3.64 -4.70
CA LEU A 60 6.27 -3.83 -5.43
C LEU A 60 7.28 -4.65 -4.60
N ALA A 61 7.43 -4.37 -3.31
CA ALA A 61 8.26 -5.16 -2.42
C ALA A 61 7.81 -6.62 -2.37
N ALA A 62 6.50 -6.86 -2.22
CA ALA A 62 5.93 -8.22 -2.26
C ALA A 62 6.23 -8.93 -3.60
N ALA A 63 6.10 -8.22 -4.72
CA ALA A 63 6.41 -8.76 -6.05
C ALA A 63 7.87 -9.21 -6.16
N LEU A 64 8.81 -8.39 -5.66
CA LEU A 64 10.25 -8.66 -5.67
C LEU A 64 10.65 -9.80 -4.71
N ARG A 65 9.93 -9.97 -3.59
CA ARG A 65 10.10 -11.10 -2.66
C ARG A 65 9.62 -12.42 -3.27
N LEU A 66 8.48 -12.40 -3.97
CA LEU A 66 7.90 -13.59 -4.61
C LEU A 66 8.69 -14.04 -5.85
N THR A 67 9.45 -13.14 -6.48
CA THR A 67 10.10 -13.39 -7.76
C THR A 67 11.62 -13.31 -7.64
N ALA A 68 12.31 -14.45 -7.73
CA ALA A 68 13.76 -14.54 -7.49
C ALA A 68 14.64 -14.01 -8.64
N GLY A 69 14.11 -13.89 -9.87
CA GLY A 69 14.89 -13.53 -11.05
C GLY A 69 14.02 -13.01 -12.20
N PRO A 70 14.55 -12.92 -13.43
CA PRO A 70 13.81 -12.38 -14.56
C PRO A 70 12.49 -13.14 -14.79
N ALA A 71 11.39 -12.40 -14.82
CA ALA A 71 10.06 -12.93 -15.08
C ALA A 71 9.22 -11.92 -15.85
N THR A 72 8.27 -12.40 -16.65
CA THR A 72 7.35 -11.53 -17.39
C THR A 72 6.38 -10.85 -16.42
N PRO A 73 5.88 -9.63 -16.74
CA PRO A 73 4.92 -8.95 -15.88
C PRO A 73 3.69 -9.81 -15.59
N PHE A 74 3.18 -10.54 -16.59
CA PHE A 74 2.03 -11.43 -16.44
C PHE A 74 2.26 -12.57 -15.42
N ALA A 75 3.46 -13.15 -15.39
CA ALA A 75 3.79 -14.20 -14.43
C ALA A 75 3.86 -13.65 -12.99
N ILE A 76 4.40 -12.45 -12.82
CA ILE A 76 4.47 -11.77 -11.52
C ILE A 76 3.08 -11.32 -11.05
N GLU A 77 2.27 -10.76 -11.96
CA GLU A 77 0.87 -10.38 -11.70
C GLU A 77 0.07 -11.59 -11.20
N ALA A 78 0.16 -12.73 -11.90
CA ALA A 78 -0.52 -13.95 -11.49
C ALA A 78 -0.02 -14.47 -10.13
N ALA A 79 1.28 -14.37 -9.84
CA ALA A 79 1.83 -14.77 -8.54
C ALA A 79 1.29 -13.89 -7.40
N LEU A 80 1.23 -12.56 -7.60
CA LEU A 80 0.63 -11.62 -6.65
C LEU A 80 -0.86 -11.87 -6.47
N GLN A 81 -1.62 -12.03 -7.56
CA GLN A 81 -3.05 -12.33 -7.49
C GLN A 81 -3.31 -13.60 -6.67
N ASN A 82 -2.56 -14.67 -6.92
CA ASN A 82 -2.67 -15.91 -6.16
C ASN A 82 -2.29 -15.72 -4.68
N PHE A 83 -1.24 -14.94 -4.41
CA PHE A 83 -0.81 -14.61 -3.06
C PHE A 83 -1.85 -13.81 -2.28
N PHE A 84 -2.53 -12.87 -2.95
CA PHE A 84 -3.56 -12.03 -2.35
C PHE A 84 -4.96 -12.67 -2.33
N ALA A 85 -5.23 -13.67 -3.18
CA ALA A 85 -6.50 -14.39 -3.23
C ALA A 85 -6.77 -15.25 -1.98
N THR A 86 -5.72 -15.75 -1.32
CA THR A 86 -5.86 -16.51 -0.08
C THR A 86 -5.90 -15.58 1.13
N PRO A 87 -7.00 -15.49 1.90
CA PRO A 87 -7.07 -14.60 3.05
C PRO A 87 -5.97 -14.91 4.08
N PRO A 88 -5.35 -13.90 4.70
CA PRO A 88 -4.32 -14.13 5.71
C PRO A 88 -4.93 -14.81 6.95
N GLY A 89 -4.13 -15.64 7.62
CA GLY A 89 -4.55 -16.29 8.86
C GLY A 89 -4.90 -15.26 9.94
N ARG A 90 -6.07 -15.42 10.57
CA ARG A 90 -6.58 -14.46 11.58
C ARG A 90 -5.58 -14.16 12.70
N LEU A 91 -4.84 -15.17 13.15
CA LEU A 91 -3.83 -15.00 14.21
C LEU A 91 -2.69 -14.06 13.78
N ALA A 92 -2.24 -14.16 12.53
CA ALA A 92 -1.18 -13.31 12.01
C ALA A 92 -1.66 -11.85 11.87
N VAL A 93 -2.89 -11.64 11.39
CA VAL A 93 -3.51 -10.30 11.33
C VAL A 93 -3.62 -9.69 12.73
N GLU A 94 -4.11 -10.43 13.71
CA GLU A 94 -4.22 -9.94 15.09
C GLU A 94 -2.85 -9.67 15.73
N ALA A 95 -1.81 -10.43 15.38
CA ALA A 95 -0.45 -10.14 15.80
C ALA A 95 0.03 -8.79 15.25
N GLN A 96 -0.24 -8.49 13.97
CA GLN A 96 0.11 -7.18 13.38
C GLN A 96 -0.68 -6.04 14.04
N ARG A 97 -1.98 -6.24 14.30
CA ARG A 97 -2.81 -5.25 15.01
C ARG A 97 -2.24 -4.93 16.39
N ARG A 98 -1.93 -5.95 17.18
CA ARG A 98 -1.33 -5.79 18.51
C ARG A 98 0.04 -5.12 18.46
N ALA A 99 0.87 -5.45 17.46
CA ALA A 99 2.17 -4.81 17.30
C ALA A 99 2.03 -3.31 16.98
N ALA A 100 1.11 -2.93 16.10
CA ALA A 100 0.90 -1.52 15.74
C ALA A 100 0.31 -0.70 16.89
N PHE A 101 -0.65 -1.27 17.65
CA PHE A 101 -1.24 -0.62 18.84
C PHE A 101 -0.38 -0.75 20.10
N GLY A 102 0.68 -1.57 20.06
CA GLY A 102 1.57 -1.79 21.18
C GLY A 102 2.26 -0.50 21.64
N PRO A 103 2.76 -0.48 22.89
CA PRO A 103 3.43 0.68 23.45
C PRO A 103 4.74 0.94 22.71
N VAL A 104 4.74 1.93 21.83
CA VAL A 104 5.96 2.63 21.41
C VAL A 104 6.12 3.77 22.40
N THR A 105 7.10 3.65 23.30
CA THR A 105 7.30 4.58 24.42
C THR A 105 7.27 6.03 23.96
N GLY A 106 6.30 6.80 24.47
CA GLY A 106 6.19 8.25 24.25
C GLY A 106 5.73 8.69 22.86
N GLN A 107 5.33 7.78 21.96
CA GLN A 107 4.88 8.16 20.61
C GLN A 107 3.44 7.71 20.34
N GLY A 108 2.57 8.70 20.09
CA GLY A 108 1.24 8.48 19.52
C GLY A 108 1.32 7.97 18.08
N LEU A 109 0.17 7.89 17.40
CA LEU A 109 0.17 7.65 15.96
C LEU A 109 0.80 8.86 15.23
N PRO A 110 1.60 8.64 14.17
CA PRO A 110 2.29 9.71 13.45
C PRO A 110 1.35 10.47 12.51
N ILE A 111 0.30 11.10 13.06
CA ILE A 111 -0.78 11.75 12.29
C ILE A 111 -0.25 12.87 11.38
N GLY A 112 0.80 13.60 11.79
CA GLY A 112 1.39 14.67 10.97
C GLY A 112 1.92 14.14 9.63
N ARG A 113 2.79 13.13 9.67
CA ARG A 113 3.33 12.48 8.46
C ARG A 113 2.24 11.83 7.63
N ALA A 114 1.30 11.14 8.27
CA ALA A 114 0.17 10.54 7.59
C ALA A 114 -0.69 11.58 6.82
N ARG A 115 -0.84 12.81 7.33
CA ARG A 115 -1.54 13.90 6.62
C ARG A 115 -0.78 14.42 5.41
N GLU A 116 0.55 14.46 5.48
CA GLU A 116 1.43 14.80 4.36
C GLU A 116 1.31 13.75 3.26
N THR A 117 1.45 12.47 3.61
CA THR A 117 1.26 11.35 2.66
C THR A 117 -0.15 11.36 2.05
N ALA A 118 -1.19 11.64 2.84
CA ALA A 118 -2.55 11.77 2.32
C ALA A 118 -2.68 12.91 1.29
N ALA A 119 -2.03 14.05 1.52
CA ALA A 119 -2.00 15.16 0.54
C ALA A 119 -1.26 14.76 -0.74
N GLU A 120 -0.18 13.98 -0.63
CA GLU A 120 0.55 13.49 -1.80
C GLU A 120 -0.29 12.53 -2.64
N ILE A 121 -1.04 11.62 -2.00
CA ILE A 121 -1.99 10.72 -2.69
C ILE A 121 -3.06 11.55 -3.40
N GLU A 122 -3.70 12.50 -2.69
CA GLU A 122 -4.69 13.41 -3.27
C GLU A 122 -4.13 14.16 -4.50
N GLY A 123 -2.95 14.77 -4.37
CA GLY A 123 -2.31 15.48 -5.47
C GLY A 123 -1.85 14.60 -6.63
N ARG A 124 -1.65 13.29 -6.43
CA ARG A 124 -1.44 12.32 -7.52
C ARG A 124 -2.75 12.03 -8.25
N LEU A 125 -3.83 11.80 -7.51
CA LEU A 125 -5.16 11.53 -8.08
C LEU A 125 -5.66 12.71 -8.91
N ASP A 126 -5.48 13.94 -8.42
CA ASP A 126 -5.87 15.16 -9.14
C ASP A 126 -5.13 15.32 -10.47
N ARG A 127 -3.81 15.06 -10.47
CA ARG A 127 -2.98 15.12 -11.69
C ARG A 127 -3.34 14.06 -12.72
N GLN A 128 -3.87 12.92 -12.28
CA GLN A 128 -4.31 11.85 -13.17
C GLN A 128 -5.69 12.13 -13.79
N GLY A 129 -6.38 13.21 -13.39
CA GLY A 129 -7.52 13.78 -14.10
C GLY A 129 -8.68 12.81 -14.33
N GLY A 130 -8.98 11.96 -13.35
CA GLY A 130 -10.05 10.95 -13.44
C GLY A 130 -9.67 9.67 -14.20
N LYS A 131 -8.41 9.51 -14.62
CA LYS A 131 -7.85 8.23 -15.10
C LYS A 131 -7.30 7.34 -13.96
N ALA A 132 -7.31 7.85 -12.73
CA ALA A 132 -6.90 7.09 -11.56
C ALA A 132 -7.89 5.95 -11.31
N PHE A 133 -7.38 4.73 -11.11
CA PHE A 133 -8.19 3.63 -10.62
C PHE A 133 -8.48 3.86 -9.13
N GLY A 134 -9.60 4.53 -8.83
CA GLY A 134 -10.06 4.80 -7.46
C GLY A 134 -9.94 6.26 -7.04
N ASP A 135 -10.58 6.57 -5.93
CA ASP A 135 -10.59 7.88 -5.27
C ASP A 135 -9.95 7.80 -3.87
N LEU A 136 -9.87 8.93 -3.14
CA LEU A 136 -9.33 8.96 -1.78
C LEU A 136 -10.03 8.00 -0.82
N ARG A 137 -11.33 7.75 -1.03
CA ARG A 137 -12.10 6.82 -0.21
C ARG A 137 -11.69 5.38 -0.48
N THR A 138 -11.51 5.03 -1.74
CA THR A 138 -11.02 3.72 -2.18
C THR A 138 -9.64 3.42 -1.60
N TYR A 139 -8.75 4.43 -1.56
CA TYR A 139 -7.47 4.31 -0.86
C TYR A 139 -7.64 4.14 0.66
N ALA A 140 -8.55 4.87 1.30
CA ALA A 140 -8.81 4.71 2.73
C ALA A 140 -9.30 3.28 3.06
N ASP A 141 -10.19 2.73 2.24
CA ASP A 141 -10.68 1.36 2.35
C ASP A 141 -9.55 0.34 2.15
N LEU A 142 -8.73 0.52 1.10
CA LEU A 142 -7.55 -0.32 0.87
C LEU A 142 -6.60 -0.32 2.08
N TYR A 143 -6.23 0.87 2.56
CA TYR A 143 -5.33 0.99 3.71
C TYR A 143 -5.91 0.35 4.97
N SER A 144 -7.23 0.41 5.17
CA SER A 144 -7.93 -0.18 6.34
C SER A 144 -7.69 -1.68 6.48
N ASP A 145 -7.54 -2.38 5.36
CA ASP A 145 -7.17 -3.79 5.33
C ASP A 145 -5.64 -3.98 5.32
N LEU A 146 -4.95 -3.21 4.48
CA LEU A 146 -3.54 -3.40 4.15
C LEU A 146 -2.60 -3.19 5.34
N TRP A 147 -2.83 -2.20 6.20
CA TRP A 147 -1.92 -1.86 7.31
C TRP A 147 -1.67 -3.04 8.27
N CYS A 148 -2.66 -3.93 8.41
CA CYS A 148 -2.60 -5.12 9.26
C CYS A 148 -2.39 -6.43 8.48
N ASP A 149 -2.22 -6.37 7.16
CA ASP A 149 -2.01 -7.54 6.33
C ASP A 149 -0.58 -8.09 6.53
N PRO A 150 -0.41 -9.33 7.00
CA PRO A 150 0.92 -9.93 7.21
C PRO A 150 1.64 -10.27 5.91
N ARG A 151 0.96 -10.22 4.76
CA ARG A 151 1.53 -10.54 3.44
C ARG A 151 2.42 -9.43 2.90
N ILE A 152 2.15 -8.17 3.28
CA ILE A 152 3.10 -7.09 3.09
C ILE A 152 4.14 -7.17 4.21
N ALA A 153 5.43 -7.02 3.89
CA ALA A 153 6.50 -7.14 4.87
C ALA A 153 6.78 -5.82 5.62
N ALA A 154 5.81 -4.90 5.63
CA ALA A 154 5.91 -3.61 6.32
C ALA A 154 6.33 -3.78 7.80
N PRO A 155 7.37 -3.06 8.27
CA PRO A 155 7.74 -3.04 9.67
C PRO A 155 6.71 -2.27 10.49
N THR A 156 6.72 -2.46 11.81
CA THR A 156 5.74 -1.86 12.73
C THR A 156 5.66 -0.34 12.61
N ILE A 157 6.78 0.34 12.36
CA ILE A 157 6.80 1.81 12.19
C ILE A 157 5.98 2.23 10.97
N ALA A 158 6.19 1.59 9.81
CA ALA A 158 5.43 1.87 8.60
C ALA A 158 3.95 1.53 8.78
N ARG A 159 3.63 0.39 9.40
CA ARG A 159 2.23 -0.02 9.69
C ARG A 159 1.49 0.98 10.58
N ARG A 160 2.17 1.57 11.56
CA ARG A 160 1.58 2.61 12.42
C ARG A 160 1.26 3.87 11.64
N GLU A 161 2.09 4.23 10.67
CA GLU A 161 1.84 5.36 9.79
C GLU A 161 0.72 5.06 8.77
N MET A 162 0.69 3.86 8.19
CA MET A 162 -0.43 3.38 7.35
C MET A 162 -1.76 3.38 8.13
N LEU A 163 -1.74 2.97 9.40
CA LEU A 163 -2.91 3.04 10.28
C LEU A 163 -3.37 4.49 10.51
N ALA A 164 -2.44 5.41 10.77
CA ALA A 164 -2.73 6.84 10.89
C ALA A 164 -3.26 7.45 9.58
N LEU A 165 -2.77 6.95 8.44
CA LEU A 165 -3.15 7.38 7.10
C LEU A 165 -4.62 7.07 6.80
N VAL A 166 -5.17 5.96 7.31
CA VAL A 166 -6.62 5.67 7.22
C VAL A 166 -7.46 6.83 7.75
N SER A 167 -7.10 7.37 8.92
CA SER A 167 -7.80 8.52 9.50
C SER A 167 -7.61 9.79 8.65
N ALA A 168 -6.37 10.05 8.21
CA ALA A 168 -6.06 11.24 7.40
C ALA A 168 -6.80 11.25 6.04
N LEU A 169 -6.91 10.10 5.38
CA LEU A 169 -7.67 9.97 4.12
C LEU A 169 -9.17 10.15 4.35
N ASN A 170 -9.72 9.56 5.42
CA ASN A 170 -11.13 9.71 5.76
C ASN A 170 -11.50 11.16 6.13
N GLU A 171 -10.64 11.88 6.84
CA GLU A 171 -10.81 13.32 7.15
C GLU A 171 -10.96 14.15 5.86
N ARG A 172 -10.17 13.83 4.83
CA ARG A 172 -10.21 14.52 3.52
C ARG A 172 -11.43 14.15 2.68
N CYS A 173 -12.04 12.98 2.89
CA CYS A 173 -13.26 12.58 2.20
C CYS A 173 -14.53 13.26 2.77
N ALA A 174 -14.52 13.68 4.04
CA ALA A 174 -15.69 14.22 4.73
C ALA A 174 -16.31 15.49 4.09
N PRO A 175 -15.53 16.46 3.55
CA PRO A 175 -16.07 17.63 2.87
C PRO A 175 -16.83 17.28 1.58
N ALA A 176 -16.35 16.32 0.78
CA ALA A 176 -16.96 15.91 -0.48
C ALA A 176 -18.34 15.25 -0.28
N ASP A 177 -18.46 14.42 0.76
CA ASP A 177 -19.71 13.74 1.14
C ASP A 177 -20.83 14.70 1.59
N MET A 178 -20.46 15.83 2.18
CA MET A 178 -21.40 16.84 2.66
C MET A 178 -21.89 17.75 1.53
N ALA A 179 -21.06 17.99 0.51
CA ALA A 179 -21.44 18.71 -0.70
C ALA A 179 -22.42 17.89 -1.57
N GLY A 180 -22.13 16.60 -1.81
CA GLY A 180 -23.02 15.72 -2.59
C GLY A 180 -24.40 15.52 -1.95
N ARG A 181 -24.48 15.45 -0.62
CA ARG A 181 -25.76 15.33 0.12
C ARG A 181 -26.63 16.59 0.07
N LYS A 182 -26.06 17.78 -0.12
CA LYS A 182 -26.83 19.03 -0.31
C LYS A 182 -27.40 19.12 -1.73
N ALA A 183 -26.63 18.70 -2.74
CA ALA A 183 -27.07 18.71 -4.14
C ALA A 183 -28.21 17.72 -4.42
N ALA A 184 -28.21 16.54 -3.79
CA ALA A 184 -29.27 15.53 -3.98
C ALA A 184 -30.60 15.83 -3.23
N ARG A 185 -30.64 16.91 -2.45
CA ARG A 185 -31.83 17.36 -1.69
C ARG A 185 -32.41 18.68 -2.21
N SER A 186 -31.83 19.24 -3.27
CA SER A 186 -32.31 20.43 -3.97
C SER A 186 -32.96 20.01 -5.28
#